data_AF-A0A0F7W107-F1
#
_entry.id   AF-A0A0F7W107-F1
#
_cell.length_a   1.000
_cell.length_b   1.000
_cell.length_c   1.000
_cell.angle_alpha   90.00
_cell.angle_beta   90.00
_cell.angle_gamma   90.00
#
_symmetry.space_group_name_H-M   'P 1'
#
loop_
_entity.id
_entity.type
_entity.pdbx_description
1 polymer ?
#
loop_
_entity_poly.entity_id
_entity_poly.type
_entity_poly.pdbx_seq_one_letter_code
_entity_poly.pdbx_strand_id
1 'polypeptide(L)' 'MSITQQHVLDTYRAQQFGRPAPPAPGAHDWQVVREWRDHRAFQAVVAERPARGRLRHALGRWLHPRPRSTS' A
#
# COMPACT_ATOMS: atom_id res chain seq x y z
N MET A 1 1.95 -25.85 14.43
CA MET A 1 0.73 -25.01 14.55
C MET A 1 1.03 -23.65 13.95
N SER A 2 0.23 -23.15 13.00
CA SER A 2 0.48 -21.88 12.29
C SER A 2 -0.25 -20.70 12.95
N ILE A 3 0.38 -19.52 13.01
CA ILE A 3 -0.16 -18.31 13.66
C ILE A 3 -1.47 -17.83 13.01
N THR A 4 -1.62 -18.06 11.70
CA THR A 4 -2.85 -17.73 10.96
C THR A 4 -3.99 -18.66 11.33
N GLN A 5 -3.72 -19.94 11.57
CA GLN A 5 -4.74 -20.91 11.98
C GLN A 5 -5.25 -20.61 13.39
N GLN A 6 -4.36 -20.24 14.31
CA GLN A 6 -4.71 -19.79 15.66
C GLN A 6 -5.60 -18.55 15.62
N HIS A 7 -5.24 -17.57 14.76
CA HIS A 7 -6.00 -16.33 14.63
C HIS A 7 -7.46 -16.55 14.18
N VAL A 8 -7.70 -17.48 13.25
CA VAL A 8 -9.05 -17.82 12.78
C VAL A 8 -9.91 -18.40 13.90
N LEU A 9 -9.33 -19.26 14.74
CA LEU A 9 -10.05 -19.82 15.90
C LEU A 9 -10.33 -18.75 16.96
N ASP A 10 -9.39 -17.85 17.20
CA ASP A 10 -9.55 -16.78 18.18
C ASP A 10 -10.55 -15.70 17.71
N THR A 11 -10.64 -15.43 16.41
CA THR A 11 -11.71 -14.58 15.84
C THR A 11 -13.08 -15.23 15.96
N TYR A 12 -13.19 -16.53 15.64
CA TYR A 12 -14.43 -17.26 15.79
C TYR A 12 -14.92 -17.29 17.25
N ARG A 13 -13.98 -17.52 18.19
CA ARG A 13 -14.26 -17.47 19.63
C ARG A 13 -14.68 -16.07 20.09
N ALA A 14 -13.99 -15.03 19.64
CA ALA A 14 -14.32 -13.65 19.99
C ALA A 14 -15.74 -13.28 19.54
N GLN A 15 -16.14 -13.68 18.33
CA GLN A 15 -17.50 -13.45 17.83
C GLN A 15 -18.58 -14.19 18.64
N GLN A 16 -18.33 -15.44 19.05
CA GLN A 16 -19.29 -16.16 19.89
C GLN A 16 -19.50 -15.53 21.27
N PHE A 17 -18.45 -14.96 21.87
CA PHE A 17 -18.51 -14.35 23.20
C PHE A 17 -18.81 -12.84 23.18
N GLY A 18 -19.13 -12.25 22.01
CA GLY A 18 -19.33 -10.81 21.86
C GLY A 18 -18.09 -9.98 22.23
N ARG A 19 -16.90 -10.58 22.16
CA ARG A 19 -15.63 -9.93 22.46
C ARG A 19 -15.06 -9.27 21.21
N PRO A 20 -14.32 -8.16 21.34
CA PRO A 20 -13.63 -7.55 20.22
C PRO A 20 -12.68 -8.57 19.57
N ALA A 21 -12.71 -8.64 18.25
CA ALA A 21 -11.84 -9.53 17.50
C ALA A 21 -10.37 -9.19 17.77
N PRO A 22 -9.49 -10.21 17.93
CA PRO A 22 -8.05 -9.97 18.01
C PRO A 22 -7.59 -9.25 16.73
N PRO A 23 -6.62 -8.32 16.83
CA PRO A 23 -6.10 -7.63 15.66
C PRO A 23 -5.52 -8.64 14.67
N ALA A 24 -5.77 -8.41 13.37
CA ALA A 24 -5.27 -9.30 12.33
C ALA A 24 -3.74 -9.35 12.38
N PRO A 25 -3.13 -10.55 12.37
CA PRO A 25 -1.69 -10.70 12.27
C PRO A 25 -1.22 -10.04 10.96
N GLY A 26 -0.25 -9.13 11.05
CA GLY A 26 0.23 -8.33 9.92
C GLY A 26 -0.49 -6.99 9.71
N ALA A 27 -1.51 -6.64 10.51
CA ALA A 27 -2.10 -5.30 10.46
C ALA A 27 -1.11 -4.20 10.86
N HIS A 28 -0.23 -4.48 11.83
CA HIS A 28 0.87 -3.58 12.19
C HIS A 28 1.89 -3.42 11.05
N ASP A 29 2.18 -4.48 10.32
CA ASP A 29 3.12 -4.42 9.20
C ASP A 29 2.57 -3.55 8.06
N TRP A 30 1.27 -3.61 7.79
CA TRP A 30 0.60 -2.73 6.82
C TRP A 30 0.60 -1.25 7.26
N GLN A 31 0.47 -0.98 8.55
CA GLN A 31 0.59 0.38 9.09
C GLN A 31 2.01 0.93 8.87
N VAL A 32 3.04 0.12 9.13
CA VAL A 32 4.44 0.49 8.86
C VAL A 32 4.69 0.71 7.37
N VAL A 33 4.15 -0.13 6.49
CA VAL A 33 4.26 0.05 5.03
C VAL A 33 3.59 1.35 4.57
N ARG A 34 2.43 1.69 5.14
CA ARG A 34 1.72 2.95 4.83
C ARG A 34 2.53 4.15 5.28
N GLU A 35 3.05 4.13 6.51
CA GLU A 35 3.86 5.20 7.07
C GLU A 35 5.17 5.39 6.30
N TRP A 36 5.81 4.30 5.86
CA TRP A 36 6.98 4.36 4.97
C TRP A 36 6.68 4.98 3.61
N ARG A 37 5.48 4.72 3.05
CA ARG A 37 5.05 5.32 1.79
C ARG A 37 4.82 6.81 1.94
N ASP A 38 4.19 7.23 3.03
CA ASP A 38 3.93 8.63 3.34
C ASP A 38 5.24 9.38 3.64
N HIS A 39 6.18 8.74 4.34
CA HIS A 39 7.51 9.29 4.55
C HIS A 39 8.28 9.48 3.25
N ARG A 40 8.20 8.54 2.29
CA ARG A 40 8.79 8.72 0.95
C ARG A 40 8.12 9.83 0.15
N ALA A 41 6.80 9.99 0.26
CA ALA A 41 6.09 11.09 -0.38
C ALA A 41 6.50 12.45 0.19
N PHE A 42 6.67 12.52 1.51
CA PHE A 42 7.15 13.70 2.20
C PHE A 42 8.61 14.04 1.85
N GLN A 43 9.50 13.03 1.83
CA GLN A 43 10.90 13.20 1.41
C GLN A 43 11.01 13.70 -0.04
N ALA A 44 10.09 13.31 -0.93
CA ALA A 44 10.05 13.84 -2.30
C ALA A 44 9.67 15.33 -2.37
N VAL A 45 8.91 15.83 -1.39
CA VAL A 45 8.59 17.26 -1.26
C VAL A 45 9.77 18.02 -0.64
N VAL A 46 10.36 17.51 0.43
CA VAL A 46 11.49 18.12 1.14
C VAL A 46 12.75 18.19 0.28
N ALA A 47 13.01 17.18 -0.54
CA ALA A 47 14.21 17.15 -1.39
C ALA A 47 14.19 18.16 -2.55
N GLU A 48 13.15 19.00 -2.69
CA GLU A 48 12.91 19.92 -3.81
C GLU A 48 13.07 19.28 -5.21
N ARG A 49 13.17 17.95 -5.30
CA ARG A 49 13.12 17.16 -6.52
C ARG A 49 11.66 16.94 -6.77
N PRO A 50 10.98 17.89 -7.43
CA PRO A 50 9.55 17.86 -7.48
C PRO A 50 9.23 16.60 -8.29
N ALA A 51 8.05 16.06 -8.07
CA ALA A 51 7.49 15.02 -8.93
C ALA A 51 7.49 15.38 -10.44
N ARG A 52 8.03 16.54 -10.87
CA ARG A 52 8.44 16.92 -12.23
C ARG A 52 9.02 15.79 -13.05
N GLY A 53 9.86 14.89 -12.50
CA GLY A 53 10.37 13.75 -13.27
C GLY A 53 9.25 12.78 -13.69
N ARG A 54 8.36 12.42 -12.76
CA ARG A 54 7.22 11.52 -13.00
C ARG A 54 6.09 12.21 -13.77
N LEU A 55 5.82 13.48 -13.48
CA LEU A 55 4.87 14.33 -14.22
C LEU A 55 5.34 14.55 -15.66
N ARG A 56 6.62 14.87 -15.91
CA ARG A 56 7.17 14.97 -17.28
C ARG A 56 7.12 13.64 -18.01
N HIS A 57 7.37 12.53 -17.33
CA HIS A 57 7.28 11.20 -17.95
C HIS A 57 5.83 10.81 -18.27
N ALA A 58 4.89 11.09 -17.35
CA ALA A 58 3.46 10.87 -17.56
C ALA A 58 2.91 11.77 -18.67
N LEU A 59 3.25 13.07 -18.67
CA LEU A 59 2.89 13.99 -19.76
C LEU A 59 3.53 13.57 -21.08
N GLY A 60 4.81 13.19 -21.08
CA GLY A 60 5.49 12.71 -22.29
C GLY A 60 4.79 11.49 -22.90
N ARG A 61 4.36 10.55 -22.06
CA ARG A 61 3.58 9.37 -22.49
C ARG A 61 2.18 9.75 -23.01
N TRP A 62 1.56 10.75 -22.42
CA TRP A 62 0.22 11.20 -22.81
C TRP A 62 0.23 12.06 -24.09
N LEU A 63 1.27 12.87 -24.26
CA LEU A 63 1.48 13.73 -25.44
C LEU A 63 2.13 12.98 -26.61
N HIS A 64 2.82 11.86 -26.36
CA HIS A 64 3.28 10.94 -27.40
C HIS A 64 2.59 9.57 -27.26
N PRO A 65 1.28 9.45 -27.54
CA PRO A 65 0.69 8.16 -27.83
C PRO A 65 1.35 7.70 -29.13
N ARG A 66 2.35 6.81 -29.01
CA ARG A 66 3.01 6.21 -30.19
C ARG A 66 1.94 5.70 -31.15
N PRO A 67 1.91 6.14 -32.42
CA PRO A 67 1.09 5.48 -33.42
C PRO A 67 1.58 4.04 -33.50
N ARG A 68 0.72 3.10 -33.11
CA ARG A 68 0.96 1.68 -33.34
C ARG A 68 1.07 1.50 -34.85
N SER A 69 2.27 1.26 -35.36
CA SER A 69 2.41 0.79 -36.73
C SER A 69 1.88 -0.64 -36.75
N THR A 70 0.65 -0.80 -37.22
CA THR A 70 0.13 -2.07 -37.68
C THR A 70 0.92 -2.47 -38.91
N SER A 71 1.68 -3.57 -38.81
CA SER A 71 2.07 -4.38 -39.95
C SER A 71 1.90 -5.84 -39.58
#